data_AF-A0A528XE74-F1
#
_entry.id   AF-A0A528XE74-F1
#
_cell.length_a   1.000
_cell.length_b   1.000
_cell.length_c   1.000
_cell.angle_alpha   90.00
_cell.angle_beta   90.00
_cell.angle_gamma   90.00
#
_symmetry.space_group_name_H-M   'P 1'
#
loop_
_entity.id
_entity.type
_entity.pdbx_description
1 polymer ?
#
loop_
_entity_poly.entity_id
_entity_poly.type
_entity_poly.pdbx_seq_one_letter_code
_entity_poly.pdbx_strand_id
1 'polypeptide(L)'
;MKVAVLDFGKTNSKLFVFGQDGRILEERRTQPNWVRKDGFSVLDEAALHDWAVRTLSDAVDIHGVEGLMVSGHGCTFALVDDAALTHPILDYEQEPPAEIAAEIDRRIPDFAETFSPRLPLGFNYGRHMLWLKAVEPGAFAAAKSILGYPQYWSWRFGGQAVSEMSYLGCHSHLWAPRKRDFSSLVDAEGWRGQMPAFERAGAVIGERRFGKATLPITIHNGVHDSNAALHAYRRQGLGPVTVVSTGTWVVVLNPDCPLEALDRDRDMLVNVDVDGGPVPTIRFMGGREFATIRAGWQGAIARSSMQRVIGAGIMALPSFAPGGPMPGHPGELVGRAPNAEERAAVALLYVALMVDLCLDLIQSNDTVILDGGLNSGGLLASLLAQLRPGQAFMQGATLEGSATGAAALAFESVGREFAAEAPGPVRASNFTGLSSYRDDWRGLAADRGIIAAAGGSR
;
A
#
# COMPACT_ATOMS: atom_id res chain seq x y z
N MET A 1 -27.16 -1.62 9.98
CA MET A 1 -26.07 -1.97 9.06
C MET A 1 -24.94 -2.65 9.78
N LYS A 2 -24.68 -3.87 9.34
CA LYS A 2 -23.38 -4.53 9.46
C LYS A 2 -22.84 -4.71 8.05
N VAL A 3 -21.54 -4.48 7.88
CA VAL A 3 -20.87 -4.58 6.58
C VAL A 3 -19.83 -5.66 6.64
N ALA A 4 -19.86 -6.58 5.67
CA ALA A 4 -18.75 -7.48 5.43
C ALA A 4 -17.71 -6.77 4.57
N VAL A 5 -16.46 -6.79 5.01
CA VAL A 5 -15.31 -6.32 4.22
C VAL A 5 -14.47 -7.53 3.85
N LEU A 6 -14.34 -7.80 2.56
CA LEU A 6 -13.32 -8.72 2.03
C LEU A 6 -12.05 -7.91 1.77
N ASP A 7 -11.00 -8.15 2.53
CA ASP A 7 -9.69 -7.53 2.34
C ASP A 7 -8.74 -8.54 1.69
N PHE A 8 -8.60 -8.44 0.37
CA PHE A 8 -7.82 -9.35 -0.46
C PHE A 8 -6.38 -8.84 -0.62
N GLY A 9 -5.52 -9.23 0.33
CA GLY A 9 -4.08 -9.01 0.26
C GLY A 9 -3.36 -10.11 -0.54
N LYS A 10 -2.11 -9.84 -0.94
CA LYS A 10 -1.29 -10.76 -1.77
C LYS A 10 -1.03 -12.12 -1.12
N THR A 11 -0.84 -12.14 0.20
CA THR A 11 -0.43 -13.32 0.98
C THR A 11 -1.45 -13.74 2.03
N ASN A 12 -2.42 -12.87 2.33
CA ASN A 12 -3.46 -13.11 3.31
C ASN A 12 -4.73 -12.40 2.86
N SER A 13 -5.80 -13.18 2.76
CA SER A 13 -7.14 -12.68 2.42
C SER A 13 -8.02 -12.83 3.65
N LYS A 14 -8.69 -11.74 4.03
CA LYS A 14 -9.50 -11.69 5.25
C LYS A 14 -10.95 -11.32 4.94
N LEU A 15 -11.87 -11.83 5.76
CA LEU A 15 -13.22 -11.31 5.89
C LEU A 15 -13.36 -10.71 7.28
N PHE A 16 -13.88 -9.49 7.34
CA PHE A 16 -14.30 -8.85 8.58
C PHE A 16 -15.78 -8.53 8.52
N VAL A 17 -16.48 -8.68 9.64
CA VAL A 17 -17.84 -8.12 9.81
C VAL A 17 -17.75 -6.93 10.75
N PHE A 18 -18.09 -5.75 10.27
CA PHE A 18 -18.10 -4.53 11.07
C PHE A 18 -19.49 -4.17 11.56
N GLY A 19 -19.59 -3.83 12.84
CA GLY A 19 -20.71 -3.09 13.41
C GLY A 19 -20.61 -1.60 13.11
N GLN A 20 -21.71 -0.87 13.27
CA GLN A 20 -21.73 0.59 13.10
C GLN A 20 -20.86 1.32 14.13
N ASP A 21 -20.66 0.71 15.31
CA ASP A 21 -19.78 1.19 16.36
C ASP A 21 -18.28 0.95 16.07
N GLY A 22 -17.95 0.53 14.84
CA GLY A 22 -16.58 0.26 14.38
C GLY A 22 -16.00 -1.06 14.87
N ARG A 23 -16.73 -1.82 15.71
CA ARG A 23 -16.22 -3.09 16.24
C ARG A 23 -16.24 -4.18 15.17
N ILE A 24 -15.18 -4.98 15.18
CA ILE A 24 -15.10 -6.22 14.43
C ILE A 24 -15.90 -7.28 15.18
N LEU A 25 -16.97 -7.77 14.56
CA LEU A 25 -17.86 -8.81 15.09
C LEU A 25 -17.40 -10.22 14.73
N GLU A 26 -16.72 -10.36 13.58
CA GLU A 26 -16.17 -11.61 13.08
C GLU A 26 -14.94 -11.32 12.22
N GLU A 27 -13.95 -12.22 12.31
CA GLU A 27 -12.79 -12.24 11.44
C GLU A 27 -12.58 -13.69 10.93
N ARG A 28 -12.41 -13.84 9.62
CA ARG A 28 -11.92 -15.08 8.99
C ARG A 28 -10.75 -14.77 8.08
N ARG A 29 -9.87 -15.76 7.90
CA ARG A 29 -8.70 -15.63 7.03
C ARG A 29 -8.49 -16.85 6.16
N THR A 30 -7.88 -16.63 5.01
CA THR A 30 -7.36 -17.66 4.11
C THR A 30 -6.08 -17.16 3.46
N GLN A 31 -5.40 -18.03 2.73
CA GLN A 31 -4.29 -17.65 1.87
C GLN A 31 -4.73 -17.78 0.40
N PRO A 32 -4.54 -16.74 -0.43
CA PRO A 32 -4.73 -16.89 -1.86
C PRO A 32 -3.67 -17.85 -2.43
N ASN A 33 -4.10 -18.75 -3.33
CA ASN A 33 -3.19 -19.66 -4.01
C ASN A 33 -2.76 -19.07 -5.34
N TRP A 34 -1.46 -19.03 -5.58
CA TRP A 34 -0.86 -18.64 -6.86
C TRP A 34 -0.34 -19.90 -7.56
N VAL A 35 -0.95 -20.25 -8.69
CA VAL A 35 -0.70 -21.51 -9.41
C VAL A 35 -0.02 -21.26 -10.75
N ARG A 36 0.75 -22.24 -11.22
CA ARG A 36 1.38 -22.17 -12.54
C ARG A 36 0.41 -22.65 -13.62
N LYS A 37 0.15 -21.81 -14.62
CA LYS A 37 -0.70 -22.12 -15.78
C LYS A 37 -0.11 -21.47 -17.03
N ASP A 38 0.10 -22.27 -18.08
CA ASP A 38 0.53 -21.81 -19.41
C ASP A 38 1.76 -20.88 -19.40
N GLY A 39 2.71 -21.12 -18.49
CA GLY A 39 3.92 -20.29 -18.37
C GLY A 39 3.77 -19.05 -17.48
N PHE A 40 2.58 -18.80 -16.92
CA PHE A 40 2.30 -17.74 -15.96
C PHE A 40 2.07 -18.27 -14.54
N SER A 41 2.31 -17.42 -13.54
CA SER A 41 1.79 -17.55 -12.19
C SER A 41 0.50 -16.76 -12.14
N VAL A 42 -0.59 -17.42 -11.77
CA VAL A 42 -1.94 -16.83 -11.80
C VAL A 42 -2.67 -17.15 -10.50
N LEU A 43 -3.60 -16.29 -10.13
CA LEU A 43 -4.46 -16.52 -8.98
C LEU A 43 -5.39 -17.71 -9.26
N ASP A 44 -5.49 -18.64 -8.30
CA ASP A 44 -6.60 -19.59 -8.23
C ASP A 44 -7.87 -18.86 -7.82
N GLU A 45 -8.44 -18.12 -8.78
CA GLU A 45 -9.60 -17.25 -8.59
C GLU A 45 -10.81 -18.04 -8.08
N ALA A 46 -11.03 -19.24 -8.60
CA ALA A 46 -12.16 -20.08 -8.22
C ALA A 46 -12.08 -20.48 -6.74
N ALA A 47 -10.91 -20.91 -6.26
CA ALA A 47 -10.73 -21.28 -4.85
C ALA A 47 -10.97 -20.09 -3.91
N LEU A 48 -10.46 -18.90 -4.26
CA LEU A 48 -10.64 -17.69 -3.45
C LEU A 48 -12.10 -17.20 -3.50
N HIS A 49 -12.73 -17.23 -4.67
CA HIS A 49 -14.15 -16.91 -4.86
C HIS A 49 -15.03 -17.83 -4.01
N ASP A 50 -14.81 -19.13 -4.07
CA ASP A 50 -15.62 -20.11 -3.34
C ASP A 50 -15.45 -19.98 -1.82
N TRP A 51 -14.23 -19.68 -1.36
CA TRP A 51 -14.03 -19.33 0.05
C TRP A 51 -14.81 -18.06 0.42
N ALA A 52 -14.70 -17.00 -0.38
CA ALA A 52 -15.35 -15.72 -0.12
C ALA A 52 -16.88 -15.85 -0.07
N VAL A 53 -17.49 -16.55 -1.04
CA VAL A 53 -18.94 -16.78 -1.08
C VAL A 53 -19.42 -17.57 0.13
N ARG A 54 -18.69 -18.63 0.53
CA ARG A 54 -19.02 -19.41 1.73
C ARG A 54 -18.93 -18.55 2.99
N THR A 55 -17.80 -17.87 3.20
CA THR A 55 -17.63 -17.06 4.43
C THR A 55 -18.57 -15.87 4.50
N LEU A 56 -18.90 -15.26 3.35
CA LEU A 56 -19.88 -14.18 3.29
C LEU A 56 -21.29 -14.70 3.58
N SER A 57 -21.66 -15.86 3.04
CA SER A 57 -22.96 -16.48 3.30
C SER A 57 -23.13 -16.83 4.78
N ASP A 58 -22.10 -17.38 5.41
CA ASP A 58 -22.11 -17.64 6.86
C ASP A 58 -22.24 -16.35 7.66
N ALA A 59 -21.46 -15.31 7.32
CA ALA A 59 -21.52 -14.02 8.00
C ALA A 59 -22.90 -13.36 7.86
N VAL A 60 -23.53 -13.48 6.69
CA VAL A 60 -24.91 -13.03 6.45
C VAL A 60 -25.89 -13.77 7.35
N ASP A 61 -25.79 -15.10 7.45
CA ASP A 61 -26.69 -15.91 8.27
C ASP A 61 -26.53 -15.64 9.78
N ILE A 62 -25.30 -15.45 10.24
CA ILE A 62 -24.98 -15.28 11.68
C ILE A 62 -25.23 -13.83 12.12
N HIS A 63 -24.74 -12.87 11.33
CA HIS A 63 -24.71 -11.47 11.72
C HIS A 63 -25.80 -10.63 11.05
N GLY A 64 -26.46 -11.10 9.99
CA GLY A 64 -27.40 -10.26 9.23
C GLY A 64 -26.66 -9.12 8.53
N VAL A 65 -25.57 -9.43 7.82
CA VAL A 65 -24.83 -8.48 6.99
C VAL A 65 -25.77 -7.84 5.96
N GLU A 66 -25.67 -6.53 5.79
CA GLU A 66 -26.53 -5.71 4.91
C GLU A 66 -25.77 -5.18 3.68
N GLY A 67 -24.44 -5.23 3.69
CA GLY A 67 -23.60 -4.79 2.58
C GLY A 67 -22.24 -5.49 2.52
N LEU A 68 -21.70 -5.61 1.31
CA LEU A 68 -20.38 -6.14 1.00
C LEU A 68 -19.49 -5.04 0.41
N MET A 69 -18.31 -4.88 0.99
CA MET A 69 -17.24 -4.03 0.49
C MET A 69 -15.99 -4.86 0.22
N VAL A 70 -15.20 -4.46 -0.79
CA VAL A 70 -13.92 -5.09 -1.09
C VAL A 70 -12.79 -4.07 -0.95
N SER A 71 -11.75 -4.45 -0.20
CA SER A 71 -10.42 -3.83 -0.23
C SER A 71 -9.47 -4.81 -0.92
N GLY A 72 -8.53 -4.30 -1.71
CA GLY A 72 -7.58 -5.15 -2.43
C GLY A 72 -6.22 -4.51 -2.61
N HIS A 73 -5.20 -5.37 -2.70
CA HIS A 73 -3.84 -4.94 -3.03
C HIS A 73 -3.76 -4.31 -4.43
N GLY A 74 -2.79 -3.41 -4.63
CA GLY A 74 -2.48 -2.79 -5.92
C GLY A 74 -1.86 -3.76 -6.94
N CYS A 75 -1.37 -3.20 -8.05
CA CYS A 75 -0.56 -3.89 -9.07
C CYS A 75 -1.26 -5.03 -9.83
N THR A 76 -2.59 -5.12 -9.79
CA THR A 76 -3.31 -6.24 -10.41
C THR A 76 -4.51 -5.76 -11.21
N PHE A 77 -4.75 -6.43 -12.33
CA PHE A 77 -5.87 -6.15 -13.22
C PHE A 77 -6.58 -7.45 -13.57
N ALA A 78 -7.84 -7.34 -13.94
CA ALA A 78 -8.63 -8.42 -14.50
C ALA A 78 -9.16 -7.99 -15.87
N LEU A 79 -9.11 -8.92 -16.82
CA LEU A 79 -9.76 -8.78 -18.11
C LEU A 79 -11.03 -9.60 -18.07
N VAL A 80 -12.18 -8.97 -18.28
CA VAL A 80 -13.49 -9.63 -18.20
C VAL A 80 -14.30 -9.39 -19.47
N ASP A 81 -15.09 -10.40 -19.85
CA ASP A 81 -16.21 -10.25 -20.77
C ASP A 81 -17.52 -10.04 -19.98
N ASP A 82 -18.67 -10.38 -20.56
CA ASP A 82 -19.96 -10.25 -19.89
C ASP A 82 -20.20 -11.27 -18.75
N ALA A 83 -19.42 -12.34 -18.68
CA ALA A 83 -19.68 -13.48 -17.80
C ALA A 83 -18.47 -13.94 -16.96
N ALA A 84 -17.25 -13.80 -17.47
CA ALA A 84 -16.06 -14.38 -16.84
C ALA A 84 -14.77 -13.60 -17.16
N LEU A 85 -13.68 -14.03 -16.52
CA LEU A 85 -12.34 -13.64 -16.88
C LEU A 85 -12.00 -14.14 -18.30
N THR A 86 -11.46 -13.27 -19.14
CA THR A 86 -10.91 -13.66 -20.46
C THR A 86 -9.47 -14.17 -20.37
N HIS A 87 -8.81 -13.92 -19.23
CA HIS A 87 -7.52 -14.49 -18.86
C HIS A 87 -7.42 -14.59 -17.32
N PRO A 88 -6.82 -15.65 -16.76
CA PRO A 88 -6.58 -15.76 -15.32
C PRO A 88 -5.82 -14.55 -14.76
N ILE A 89 -6.14 -14.11 -13.54
CA ILE A 89 -5.49 -12.93 -12.96
C ILE A 89 -4.01 -13.22 -12.72
N LEU A 90 -3.13 -12.44 -13.35
CA LEU A 90 -1.68 -12.62 -13.25
C LEU A 90 -1.16 -12.22 -11.86
N ASP A 91 -0.20 -13.00 -11.37
CA ASP A 91 0.62 -12.61 -10.21
C ASP A 91 1.55 -11.45 -10.61
N TYR A 92 1.47 -10.31 -9.92
CA TYR A 92 2.32 -9.17 -10.17
C TYR A 92 3.80 -9.42 -9.81
N GLU A 93 4.14 -10.50 -9.11
CA GLU A 93 5.51 -10.87 -8.76
C GLU A 93 6.22 -11.62 -9.91
N GLN A 94 5.96 -11.22 -11.15
CA GLN A 94 6.54 -11.79 -12.36
C GLN A 94 7.20 -10.72 -13.21
N GLU A 95 8.42 -10.98 -13.67
CA GLU A 95 9.10 -10.11 -14.63
C GLU A 95 8.72 -10.52 -16.06
N PRO A 96 8.31 -9.56 -16.92
CA PRO A 96 8.24 -9.80 -18.35
C PRO A 96 9.60 -10.25 -18.90
N PRO A 97 9.64 -11.17 -19.89
CA PRO A 97 10.89 -11.56 -20.56
C PRO A 97 11.68 -10.34 -21.06
N ALA A 98 13.01 -10.35 -20.90
CA ALA A 98 13.85 -9.17 -21.12
C ALA A 98 13.66 -8.48 -22.48
N GLU A 99 13.47 -9.27 -23.55
CA GLU A 99 13.23 -8.76 -24.90
C GLU A 99 11.90 -7.99 -25.00
N ILE A 100 10.85 -8.51 -24.36
CA ILE A 100 9.53 -7.87 -24.30
C ILE A 100 9.59 -6.64 -23.37
N ALA A 101 10.26 -6.77 -22.22
CA ALA A 101 10.44 -5.66 -21.27
C ALA A 101 11.10 -4.44 -21.95
N ALA A 102 12.10 -4.64 -22.82
CA ALA A 102 12.74 -3.57 -23.56
C ALA A 102 11.81 -2.86 -24.57
N GLU A 103 10.79 -3.55 -25.08
CA GLU A 103 9.74 -2.93 -25.89
C GLU A 103 8.73 -2.17 -25.03
N ILE A 104 8.27 -2.80 -23.93
CA ILE A 104 7.34 -2.21 -22.96
C ILE A 104 7.90 -0.91 -22.38
N ASP A 105 9.16 -0.92 -21.96
CA ASP A 105 9.80 0.20 -21.28
C ASP A 105 9.96 1.43 -22.20
N ARG A 106 9.86 1.27 -23.53
CA ARG A 106 9.80 2.38 -24.49
C ARG A 106 8.40 2.95 -24.70
N ARG A 107 7.36 2.25 -24.23
CA ARG A 107 5.94 2.59 -24.40
C ARG A 107 5.32 3.16 -23.13
N ILE A 108 5.93 2.96 -21.97
CA ILE A 108 5.43 3.55 -20.74
C ILE A 108 5.53 5.08 -20.79
N PRO A 109 4.57 5.81 -20.21
CA PRO A 109 4.60 7.27 -20.18
C PRO A 109 5.78 7.83 -19.39
N ASP A 110 6.13 9.07 -19.68
CA ASP A 110 7.11 9.82 -18.89
C ASP A 110 6.68 9.92 -17.42
N PHE A 111 7.67 9.88 -16.52
CA PHE A 111 7.42 10.05 -15.08
C PHE A 111 6.70 11.37 -14.78
N ALA A 112 6.99 12.45 -15.50
CA ALA A 112 6.32 13.74 -15.26
C ALA A 112 4.82 13.73 -15.59
N GLU A 113 4.34 12.79 -16.41
CA GLU A 113 2.90 12.64 -16.69
C GLU A 113 2.18 11.88 -15.57
N THR A 114 2.75 10.74 -15.16
CA THR A 114 2.05 9.77 -14.30
C THR A 114 2.54 9.76 -12.87
N PHE A 115 3.75 10.26 -12.61
CA PHE A 115 4.52 10.10 -11.38
C PHE A 115 4.62 8.64 -10.94
N SER A 116 4.57 7.72 -11.91
CA SER A 116 4.73 6.28 -11.71
C SER A 116 6.12 5.91 -12.19
N PRO A 117 7.06 5.59 -11.29
CA PRO A 117 8.40 5.15 -11.70
C PRO A 117 8.31 3.78 -12.36
N ARG A 118 9.34 3.43 -13.14
CA ARG A 118 9.52 2.08 -13.65
C ARG A 118 9.94 1.17 -12.49
N LEU A 119 9.02 0.33 -12.03
CA LEU A 119 9.26 -0.65 -10.99
C LEU A 119 9.52 -2.03 -11.61
N PRO A 120 10.29 -2.91 -10.93
CA PRO A 120 10.51 -4.28 -11.40
C PRO A 120 9.22 -5.11 -11.33
N LEU A 121 9.26 -6.31 -11.92
CA LEU A 121 8.14 -7.24 -11.97
C LEU A 121 6.89 -6.59 -12.60
N GLY A 122 5.70 -7.00 -12.14
CA GLY A 122 4.40 -6.41 -12.47
C GLY A 122 3.97 -5.30 -11.51
N PHE A 123 4.88 -4.67 -10.77
CA PHE A 123 4.52 -3.61 -9.80
C PHE A 123 3.94 -2.35 -10.45
N ASN A 124 4.13 -2.18 -11.76
CA ASN A 124 3.28 -1.31 -12.56
C ASN A 124 2.38 -2.19 -13.42
N TYR A 125 1.09 -2.25 -13.11
CA TYR A 125 0.23 -3.19 -13.85
C TYR A 125 -0.04 -2.76 -15.30
N GLY A 126 0.20 -1.50 -15.69
CA GLY A 126 0.26 -1.10 -17.10
C GLY A 126 1.40 -1.80 -17.87
N ARG A 127 2.58 -2.01 -17.25
CA ARG A 127 3.66 -2.84 -17.85
C ARG A 127 3.19 -4.28 -18.00
N HIS A 128 2.48 -4.79 -17.00
CA HIS A 128 1.97 -6.16 -16.99
C HIS A 128 0.85 -6.38 -18.02
N MET A 129 0.01 -5.38 -18.25
CA MET A 129 -0.99 -5.37 -19.32
C MET A 129 -0.34 -5.35 -20.70
N LEU A 130 0.70 -4.53 -20.91
CA LEU A 130 1.47 -4.54 -22.16
C LEU A 130 2.15 -5.88 -22.41
N TRP A 131 2.70 -6.52 -21.36
CA TRP A 131 3.26 -7.86 -21.45
C TRP A 131 2.21 -8.87 -21.90
N LEU A 132 1.06 -8.93 -21.21
CA LEU A 132 -0.02 -9.85 -21.56
C LEU A 132 -0.54 -9.58 -22.98
N LYS A 133 -0.65 -8.32 -23.41
CA LYS A 133 -1.06 -7.97 -24.77
C LYS A 133 -0.07 -8.46 -25.83
N ALA A 134 1.23 -8.45 -25.53
CA ALA A 134 2.27 -8.91 -26.46
C ALA A 134 2.26 -10.44 -26.62
N VAL A 135 2.00 -11.19 -25.56
CA VAL A 135 2.05 -12.67 -25.56
C VAL A 135 0.70 -13.31 -25.85
N GLU A 136 -0.40 -12.71 -25.39
CA GLU A 136 -1.78 -13.20 -25.57
C GLU A 136 -2.73 -12.05 -25.96
N PRO A 137 -2.59 -11.47 -27.17
CA PRO A 137 -3.45 -10.37 -27.63
C PRO A 137 -4.93 -10.75 -27.67
N GLY A 138 -5.24 -12.04 -27.84
CA GLY A 138 -6.61 -12.56 -27.82
C GLY A 138 -7.35 -12.31 -26.50
N ALA A 139 -6.64 -12.30 -25.37
CA ALA A 139 -7.23 -12.02 -24.05
C ALA A 139 -7.81 -10.60 -23.98
N PHE A 140 -7.10 -9.61 -24.52
CA PHE A 140 -7.58 -8.23 -24.62
C PHE A 140 -8.67 -8.07 -25.67
N ALA A 141 -8.57 -8.76 -26.81
CA ALA A 141 -9.59 -8.70 -27.85
C ALA A 141 -10.94 -9.28 -27.39
N ALA A 142 -10.92 -10.32 -26.55
CA ALA A 142 -12.11 -10.90 -25.94
C ALA A 142 -12.66 -10.05 -24.78
N ALA A 143 -11.82 -9.25 -24.13
CA ALA A 143 -12.21 -8.47 -22.97
C ALA A 143 -13.13 -7.31 -23.37
N LYS A 144 -14.27 -7.21 -22.67
CA LYS A 144 -15.14 -6.04 -22.69
C LYS A 144 -14.68 -4.98 -21.70
N SER A 145 -14.11 -5.40 -20.57
CA SER A 145 -13.70 -4.48 -19.52
C SER A 145 -12.36 -4.86 -18.90
N ILE A 146 -11.57 -3.83 -18.57
CA ILE A 146 -10.37 -3.91 -17.75
C ILE A 146 -10.77 -3.41 -16.37
N LEU A 147 -10.66 -4.27 -15.36
CA LEU A 147 -11.02 -3.95 -13.98
C LEU A 147 -9.78 -3.95 -13.09
N GLY A 148 -9.74 -3.00 -12.14
CA GLY A 148 -8.85 -3.09 -10.99
C GLY A 148 -9.21 -4.29 -10.12
N TYR A 149 -8.27 -4.77 -9.30
CA TYR A 149 -8.48 -5.97 -8.48
C TYR A 149 -9.71 -5.91 -7.55
N PRO A 150 -9.93 -4.87 -6.71
CA PRO A 150 -11.13 -4.80 -5.89
C PRO A 150 -12.41 -4.64 -6.73
N GLN A 151 -12.35 -3.92 -7.86
CA GLN A 151 -13.49 -3.77 -8.79
C GLN A 151 -13.88 -5.10 -9.43
N TYR A 152 -12.89 -5.93 -9.82
CA TYR A 152 -13.12 -7.27 -10.31
C TYR A 152 -13.94 -8.09 -9.32
N TRP A 153 -13.55 -8.07 -8.05
CA TRP A 153 -14.25 -8.82 -7.02
C TRP A 153 -15.66 -8.29 -6.76
N SER A 154 -15.84 -6.98 -6.65
CA SER A 154 -17.19 -6.41 -6.51
C SER A 154 -18.08 -6.79 -7.72
N TRP A 155 -17.56 -6.74 -8.94
CA TRP A 155 -18.26 -7.22 -10.14
C TRP A 155 -18.58 -8.72 -10.05
N ARG A 156 -17.60 -9.55 -9.67
CA ARG A 156 -17.73 -11.00 -9.53
C ARG A 156 -18.81 -11.39 -8.52
N PHE A 157 -19.01 -10.58 -7.49
CA PHE A 157 -20.04 -10.74 -6.47
C PHE A 157 -21.41 -10.17 -6.85
N GLY A 158 -21.57 -9.60 -8.06
CA GLY A 158 -22.86 -9.13 -8.58
C GLY A 158 -22.99 -7.61 -8.70
N GLY A 159 -21.89 -6.86 -8.56
CA GLY A 159 -21.82 -5.45 -8.89
C GLY A 159 -21.70 -5.21 -10.41
N GLN A 160 -21.96 -3.98 -10.83
CA GLN A 160 -21.66 -3.51 -12.18
C GLN A 160 -20.15 -3.37 -12.40
N ALA A 161 -19.71 -3.52 -13.64
CA ALA A 161 -18.33 -3.23 -14.01
C ALA A 161 -18.10 -1.71 -13.95
N VAL A 162 -17.23 -1.28 -13.04
CA VAL A 162 -16.88 0.14 -12.81
C VAL A 162 -15.37 0.28 -12.63
N SER A 163 -14.86 1.48 -12.87
CA SER A 163 -13.50 1.88 -12.52
C SER A 163 -13.48 2.64 -11.20
N GLU A 164 -12.38 2.57 -10.47
CA GLU A 164 -12.15 3.36 -9.27
C GLU A 164 -10.79 4.05 -9.36
N MET A 165 -10.79 5.35 -9.10
CA MET A 165 -9.67 6.24 -9.40
C MET A 165 -8.49 6.01 -8.47
N SER A 166 -8.72 5.74 -7.18
CA SER A 166 -7.64 5.50 -6.22
C SER A 166 -6.84 4.24 -6.57
N TYR A 167 -7.50 3.22 -7.12
CA TYR A 167 -6.85 2.01 -7.61
C TYR A 167 -6.02 2.28 -8.87
N LEU A 168 -6.60 3.00 -9.85
CA LEU A 168 -5.88 3.42 -11.06
C LEU A 168 -4.68 4.32 -10.77
N GLY A 169 -4.76 5.12 -9.72
CA GLY A 169 -3.68 5.98 -9.25
C GLY A 169 -2.51 5.24 -8.59
N CYS A 170 -2.61 3.94 -8.30
CA CYS A 170 -1.56 3.18 -7.63
C CYS A 170 -0.43 2.80 -8.61
N HIS A 171 0.43 3.78 -8.93
CA HIS A 171 1.63 3.64 -9.77
C HIS A 171 1.45 2.68 -10.96
N SER A 172 0.35 2.86 -11.69
CA SER A 172 -0.13 1.92 -12.71
C SER A 172 0.42 2.20 -14.10
N HIS A 173 0.96 3.40 -14.32
CA HIS A 173 1.13 4.07 -15.62
C HIS A 173 -0.15 4.39 -16.39
N LEU A 174 -1.35 4.06 -15.88
CA LEU A 174 -2.62 4.27 -16.58
C LEU A 174 -3.32 5.58 -16.22
N TRP A 175 -2.86 6.27 -15.17
CA TRP A 175 -3.46 7.50 -14.67
C TRP A 175 -2.49 8.66 -14.72
N ALA A 176 -2.96 9.84 -15.11
CA ALA A 176 -2.21 11.09 -15.10
C ALA A 176 -2.75 12.02 -14.00
N PRO A 177 -2.16 12.05 -12.79
CA PRO A 177 -2.73 12.72 -11.62
C PRO A 177 -3.04 14.21 -11.84
N ARG A 178 -2.19 14.94 -12.58
CA ARG A 178 -2.42 16.37 -12.87
C ARG A 178 -3.62 16.60 -13.80
N LYS A 179 -3.82 15.70 -14.76
CA LYS A 179 -4.95 15.78 -15.70
C LYS A 179 -6.26 15.29 -15.07
N ARG A 180 -6.16 14.48 -14.00
CA ARG A 180 -7.29 13.73 -13.42
C ARG A 180 -8.04 12.94 -14.48
N ASP A 181 -7.27 12.32 -15.37
CA ASP A 181 -7.74 11.48 -16.48
C ASP A 181 -6.71 10.36 -16.73
N PHE A 182 -7.06 9.43 -17.60
CA PHE A 182 -6.16 8.40 -18.10
C PHE A 182 -4.87 9.00 -18.69
N SER A 183 -3.79 8.24 -18.59
CA SER A 183 -2.49 8.60 -19.17
C SER A 183 -2.48 8.37 -20.68
N SER A 184 -1.45 8.92 -21.34
CA SER A 184 -1.15 8.67 -22.75
C SER A 184 -1.05 7.18 -23.12
N LEU A 185 -0.72 6.30 -22.18
CA LEU A 185 -0.64 4.85 -22.42
C LEU A 185 -2.02 4.25 -22.75
N VAL A 186 -3.06 4.62 -22.00
CA VAL A 186 -4.43 4.11 -22.23
C VAL A 186 -4.91 4.50 -23.63
N ASP A 187 -4.53 5.69 -24.09
CA ASP A 187 -4.91 6.24 -25.39
C ASP A 187 -4.16 5.55 -26.52
N ALA A 188 -2.84 5.41 -26.37
CA ALA A 188 -1.98 4.73 -27.35
C ALA A 188 -2.39 3.28 -27.56
N GLU A 189 -2.85 2.59 -26.50
CA GLU A 189 -3.29 1.20 -26.57
C GLU A 189 -4.74 1.00 -27.00
N GLY A 190 -5.52 2.09 -27.12
CA GLY A 190 -6.95 2.04 -27.43
C GLY A 190 -7.81 1.47 -26.28
N TRP A 191 -7.29 1.47 -25.05
CA TRP A 191 -7.95 0.84 -23.90
C TRP A 191 -9.08 1.67 -23.30
N ARG A 192 -9.23 2.96 -23.65
CA ARG A 192 -10.33 3.80 -23.13
C ARG A 192 -11.70 3.15 -23.26
N GLY A 193 -11.98 2.51 -24.41
CA GLY A 193 -13.26 1.83 -24.64
C GLY A 193 -13.50 0.58 -23.80
N GLN A 194 -12.44 0.04 -23.18
CA GLN A 194 -12.49 -1.10 -22.26
C GLN A 194 -12.41 -0.66 -20.79
N MET A 195 -12.23 0.62 -20.48
CA MET A 195 -12.27 1.12 -19.11
C MET A 195 -13.71 1.49 -18.76
N PRO A 196 -14.37 0.81 -17.80
CA PRO A 196 -15.73 1.16 -17.43
C PRO A 196 -15.83 2.55 -16.80
N ALA A 197 -17.06 3.06 -16.69
CA ALA A 197 -17.36 4.33 -16.03
C ALA A 197 -16.80 4.36 -14.60
N PHE A 198 -16.36 5.54 -14.16
CA PHE A 198 -15.86 5.73 -12.80
C PHE A 198 -17.00 5.81 -11.81
N GLU A 199 -16.87 5.07 -10.71
CA GLU A 199 -17.69 5.23 -9.52
C GLU A 199 -16.77 5.50 -8.32
N ARG A 200 -17.25 6.27 -7.34
CA ARG A 200 -16.47 6.53 -6.12
C ARG A 200 -16.30 5.24 -5.32
N ALA A 201 -15.16 5.08 -4.65
CA ALA A 201 -15.00 4.03 -3.64
C ALA A 201 -16.16 4.08 -2.62
N GLY A 202 -16.75 2.93 -2.32
CA GLY A 202 -17.91 2.79 -1.44
C GLY A 202 -19.27 3.00 -2.11
N ALA A 203 -19.36 3.51 -3.35
CA ALA A 203 -20.65 3.66 -4.05
C ALA A 203 -21.36 2.30 -4.20
N VAL A 204 -22.69 2.25 -4.10
CA VAL A 204 -23.45 1.01 -4.32
C VAL A 204 -23.55 0.76 -5.82
N ILE A 205 -23.03 -0.39 -6.27
CA ILE A 205 -22.94 -0.76 -7.69
C ILE A 205 -23.71 -2.03 -8.03
N GLY A 206 -24.42 -2.62 -7.06
CA GLY A 206 -25.27 -3.78 -7.28
C GLY A 206 -25.87 -4.31 -6.00
N GLU A 207 -26.67 -5.35 -6.12
CA GLU A 207 -27.28 -6.05 -5.00
C GLU A 207 -27.36 -7.54 -5.31
N ARG A 208 -27.09 -8.40 -4.31
CA ARG A 208 -27.17 -9.86 -4.48
C ARG A 208 -27.56 -10.55 -3.19
N ARG A 209 -28.29 -11.67 -3.30
CA ARG A 209 -28.58 -12.55 -2.16
C ARG A 209 -27.41 -13.49 -1.90
N PHE A 210 -27.03 -13.58 -0.62
CA PHE A 210 -26.08 -14.55 -0.07
C PHE A 210 -26.70 -15.26 1.13
N GLY A 211 -26.22 -16.46 1.43
CA GLY A 211 -26.78 -17.28 2.50
C GLY A 211 -28.29 -17.43 2.40
N LYS A 212 -28.96 -17.29 3.55
CA LYS A 212 -30.42 -17.37 3.73
C LYS A 212 -31.07 -15.99 3.85
N ALA A 213 -30.38 -14.92 3.43
CA ALA A 213 -30.93 -13.57 3.50
C ALA A 213 -32.28 -13.47 2.77
N THR A 214 -33.26 -12.88 3.44
CA THR A 214 -34.58 -12.60 2.86
C THR A 214 -34.53 -11.51 1.80
N LEU A 215 -33.64 -10.53 1.99
CA LEU A 215 -33.38 -9.43 1.07
C LEU A 215 -31.96 -9.54 0.47
N PRO A 216 -31.74 -9.04 -0.75
CA PRO A 216 -30.38 -8.83 -1.27
C PRO A 216 -29.57 -7.92 -0.34
N ILE A 217 -28.25 -8.15 -0.26
CA ILE A 217 -27.32 -7.21 0.36
C ILE A 217 -26.72 -6.30 -0.71
N THR A 218 -26.33 -5.09 -0.31
CA THR A 218 -25.68 -4.13 -1.20
C THR A 218 -24.26 -4.56 -1.55
N ILE A 219 -23.83 -4.31 -2.79
CA ILE A 219 -22.45 -4.51 -3.25
C ILE A 219 -21.85 -3.14 -3.51
N HIS A 220 -20.82 -2.80 -2.74
CA HIS A 220 -20.12 -1.55 -2.84
C HIS A 220 -18.94 -1.64 -3.82
N ASN A 221 -18.66 -0.55 -4.52
CA ASN A 221 -17.45 -0.38 -5.30
C ASN A 221 -16.24 -0.42 -4.36
N GLY A 222 -15.32 -1.32 -4.62
CA GLY A 222 -14.17 -1.55 -3.76
C GLY A 222 -13.13 -0.43 -3.81
N VAL A 223 -12.03 -0.62 -3.08
CA VAL A 223 -10.97 0.39 -2.88
C VAL A 223 -9.60 -0.27 -2.81
N HIS A 224 -8.56 0.47 -3.17
CA HIS A 224 -7.17 0.09 -2.90
C HIS A 224 -6.87 0.10 -1.39
N ASP A 225 -6.21 -0.95 -0.89
CA ASP A 225 -5.94 -1.15 0.56
C ASP A 225 -5.31 0.07 1.27
N SER A 226 -4.29 0.66 0.66
CA SER A 226 -3.54 1.77 1.24
C SER A 226 -4.35 3.06 1.23
N ASN A 227 -5.20 3.24 0.21
CA ASN A 227 -6.13 4.37 0.14
C ASN A 227 -7.28 4.22 1.14
N ALA A 228 -7.73 3.00 1.40
CA ALA A 228 -8.69 2.73 2.46
C ALA A 228 -8.12 3.13 3.83
N ALA A 229 -6.90 2.69 4.14
CA ALA A 229 -6.23 3.08 5.38
C ALA A 229 -6.03 4.61 5.49
N LEU A 230 -5.62 5.27 4.40
CA LEU A 230 -5.50 6.73 4.35
C LEU A 230 -6.85 7.43 4.61
N HIS A 231 -7.94 6.94 4.01
CA HIS A 231 -9.28 7.47 4.22
C HIS A 231 -9.72 7.35 5.68
N ALA A 232 -9.42 6.22 6.33
CA ALA A 232 -9.73 5.98 7.73
C ALA A 232 -9.13 7.04 8.67
N TYR A 233 -7.95 7.57 8.33
CA TYR A 233 -7.29 8.62 9.12
C TYR A 233 -7.75 10.02 8.74
N ARG A 234 -7.92 10.33 7.45
CA ARG A 234 -8.33 11.67 6.99
C ARG A 234 -9.71 12.08 7.49
N ARG A 235 -10.63 11.12 7.62
CA ARG A 235 -11.98 11.37 8.15
C ARG A 235 -12.03 11.74 9.63
N GLN A 236 -10.94 11.56 10.39
CA GLN A 236 -10.89 11.86 11.82
C GLN A 236 -10.77 13.37 12.13
N GLY A 237 -10.69 14.24 11.11
CA GLY A 237 -10.67 15.68 11.31
C GLY A 237 -9.39 16.22 11.97
N LEU A 238 -8.26 15.51 11.79
CA LEU A 238 -6.96 15.84 12.37
C LEU A 238 -6.23 16.99 11.65
N GLY A 239 -6.84 17.57 10.61
CA GLY A 239 -6.17 18.49 9.68
C GLY A 239 -5.30 17.74 8.66
N PRO A 240 -4.33 18.43 8.03
CA PRO A 240 -3.31 17.79 7.21
C PRO A 240 -2.53 16.74 8.01
N VAL A 241 -2.32 15.58 7.39
CA VAL A 241 -1.60 14.46 8.02
C VAL A 241 -0.71 13.77 7.01
N THR A 242 0.45 13.31 7.47
CA THR A 242 1.28 12.33 6.78
C THR A 242 1.05 10.96 7.41
N VAL A 243 0.79 9.93 6.61
CA VAL A 243 0.60 8.56 7.10
C VAL A 243 1.85 7.74 6.79
N VAL A 244 2.38 7.06 7.80
CA VAL A 244 3.50 6.13 7.68
C VAL A 244 2.99 4.73 8.02
N SER A 245 2.78 3.91 6.99
CA SER A 245 2.46 2.49 7.16
C SER A 245 3.73 1.67 7.26
N THR A 246 3.83 0.81 8.27
CA THR A 246 5.03 0.01 8.58
C THR A 246 4.77 -1.50 8.50
N GLY A 247 4.70 -2.02 7.27
CA GLY A 247 4.57 -3.44 6.97
C GLY A 247 5.85 -4.03 6.38
N THR A 248 5.71 -4.99 5.46
CA THR A 248 6.82 -5.47 4.62
C THR A 248 7.50 -4.30 3.91
N TRP A 249 6.68 -3.41 3.35
CA TRP A 249 7.07 -2.08 2.90
C TRP A 249 6.76 -1.07 4.00
N VAL A 250 7.64 -0.09 4.11
CA VAL A 250 7.33 1.18 4.74
C VAL A 250 6.88 2.13 3.65
N VAL A 251 5.69 2.70 3.81
CA VAL A 251 5.06 3.61 2.84
C VAL A 251 4.72 4.90 3.56
N VAL A 252 5.28 6.01 3.09
CA VAL A 252 5.03 7.35 3.64
C VAL A 252 4.20 8.13 2.63
N LEU A 253 2.96 8.47 3.01
CA LEU A 253 2.00 9.20 2.19
C LEU A 253 1.84 10.62 2.73
N ASN A 254 2.17 11.62 1.94
CA ASN A 254 2.01 13.03 2.31
C ASN A 254 1.24 13.79 1.21
N PRO A 255 -0.10 13.94 1.34
CA PRO A 255 -0.92 14.68 0.38
C PRO A 255 -0.46 16.11 0.09
N ASP A 256 0.20 16.77 1.05
CA ASP A 256 0.59 18.18 0.95
C ASP A 256 1.99 18.38 0.33
N CYS A 257 2.70 17.29 -0.01
CA CYS A 257 3.98 17.39 -0.68
C CYS A 257 3.81 17.91 -2.13
N PRO A 258 4.58 18.92 -2.57
CA PRO A 258 4.57 19.35 -3.96
C PRO A 258 5.01 18.22 -4.89
N LEU A 259 4.31 18.04 -6.02
CA LEU A 259 4.65 16.99 -6.99
C LEU A 259 6.05 17.19 -7.60
N GLU A 260 6.52 18.43 -7.65
CA GLU A 260 7.85 18.82 -8.13
C GLU A 260 8.98 18.37 -7.20
N ALA A 261 8.67 18.00 -5.95
CA ALA A 261 9.64 17.46 -5.00
C ALA A 261 9.95 15.97 -5.26
N LEU A 262 9.16 15.30 -6.10
CA LEU A 262 9.28 13.86 -6.31
C LEU A 262 10.45 13.52 -7.23
N ASP A 263 11.33 12.66 -6.72
CA ASP A 263 12.47 12.12 -7.44
C ASP A 263 12.22 10.66 -7.85
N ARG A 264 12.12 10.43 -9.16
CA ARG A 264 11.86 9.10 -9.74
C ARG A 264 12.92 8.06 -9.34
N ASP A 265 14.12 8.49 -9.03
CA ASP A 265 15.26 7.62 -8.71
C ASP A 265 15.34 7.30 -7.20
N ARG A 266 14.37 7.79 -6.41
CA ARG A 266 14.29 7.60 -4.94
C ARG A 266 13.03 6.87 -4.47
N ASP A 267 12.43 6.05 -5.34
CA ASP A 267 11.18 5.30 -5.06
C ASP A 267 10.04 6.22 -4.58
N MET A 268 10.02 7.43 -5.16
CA MET A 268 8.96 8.42 -4.98
C MET A 268 7.96 8.33 -6.13
N LEU A 269 6.68 8.45 -5.80
CA LEU A 269 5.58 8.28 -6.73
C LEU A 269 4.34 9.05 -6.27
N VAL A 270 3.29 9.09 -7.09
CA VAL A 270 1.98 9.62 -6.71
C VAL A 270 0.97 8.49 -6.72
N ASN A 271 0.33 8.28 -5.56
CA ASN A 271 -0.95 7.59 -5.46
C ASN A 271 -2.09 8.59 -5.69
N VAL A 272 -3.33 8.12 -5.77
CA VAL A 272 -4.51 8.99 -5.81
C VAL A 272 -5.46 8.57 -4.71
N ASP A 273 -5.99 9.52 -3.97
CA ASP A 273 -6.99 9.24 -2.92
C ASP A 273 -8.38 8.96 -3.52
N VAL A 274 -9.30 8.54 -2.66
CA VAL A 274 -10.69 8.20 -3.04
C VAL A 274 -11.52 9.39 -3.56
N ASP A 275 -11.05 10.62 -3.35
CA ASP A 275 -11.67 11.86 -3.83
C ASP A 275 -10.93 12.43 -5.06
N GLY A 276 -9.91 11.73 -5.55
CA GLY A 276 -9.13 12.06 -6.75
C GLY A 276 -8.01 13.06 -6.55
N GLY A 277 -7.62 13.33 -5.31
CA GLY A 277 -6.46 14.14 -4.97
C GLY A 277 -5.16 13.34 -5.15
N PRO A 278 -4.08 13.96 -5.66
CA PRO A 278 -2.78 13.30 -5.70
C PRO A 278 -2.27 13.08 -4.27
N VAL A 279 -1.68 11.92 -4.03
CA VAL A 279 -1.05 11.53 -2.77
C VAL A 279 0.41 11.18 -3.06
N PRO A 280 1.29 12.17 -3.05
CA PRO A 280 2.74 11.96 -3.02
C PRO A 280 3.09 10.86 -2.02
N THR A 281 3.96 9.96 -2.44
CA THR A 281 4.34 8.78 -1.67
C THR A 281 5.82 8.48 -1.87
N ILE A 282 6.50 8.06 -0.80
CA ILE A 282 7.85 7.52 -0.83
C ILE A 282 7.89 6.22 -0.05
N ARG A 283 8.68 5.25 -0.50
CA ARG A 283 8.66 3.88 0.06
C ARG A 283 10.04 3.28 0.16
N PHE A 284 10.17 2.26 1.01
CA PHE A 284 11.30 1.33 1.03
C PHE A 284 10.88 0.02 1.71
N MET A 285 11.63 -1.07 1.56
CA MET A 285 11.26 -2.38 2.12
C MET A 285 11.58 -2.52 3.62
N GLY A 286 11.19 -1.54 4.45
CA GLY A 286 11.64 -1.45 5.84
C GLY A 286 11.39 -2.69 6.69
N GLY A 287 10.28 -3.43 6.48
CA GLY A 287 10.04 -4.69 7.19
C GLY A 287 10.98 -5.82 6.77
N ARG A 288 11.33 -5.88 5.47
CA ARG A 288 12.31 -6.84 4.94
C ARG A 288 13.71 -6.53 5.47
N GLU A 289 14.08 -5.26 5.41
CA GLU A 289 15.41 -4.81 5.84
C GLU A 289 15.57 -4.97 7.35
N PHE A 290 14.53 -4.65 8.14
CA PHE A 290 14.49 -4.93 9.57
C PHE A 290 14.71 -6.41 9.88
N ALA A 291 14.03 -7.30 9.15
CA ALA A 291 14.17 -8.75 9.31
C ALA A 291 15.59 -9.25 8.97
N THR A 292 16.18 -8.72 7.89
CA THR A 292 17.56 -9.02 7.49
C THR A 292 18.55 -8.55 8.56
N ILE A 293 18.43 -7.30 9.02
CA ILE A 293 19.37 -6.72 9.98
C ILE A 293 19.26 -7.44 11.32
N ARG A 294 18.06 -7.67 11.88
CA ARG A 294 17.88 -8.33 13.18
C ARG A 294 18.32 -9.80 13.21
N ALA A 295 18.52 -10.43 12.04
CA ALA A 295 19.03 -11.79 11.85
C ALA A 295 18.40 -12.85 12.77
N GLY A 296 17.06 -12.91 12.76
CA GLY A 296 16.30 -13.94 13.47
C GLY A 296 16.14 -13.72 14.98
N TRP A 297 16.72 -12.68 15.57
CA TRP A 297 16.47 -12.34 16.98
C TRP A 297 14.97 -12.12 17.20
N GLN A 298 14.40 -12.64 18.29
CA GLN A 298 12.99 -12.48 18.67
C GLN A 298 12.90 -11.93 20.10
N GLY A 299 11.98 -11.01 20.37
CA GLY A 299 11.79 -10.42 21.70
C GLY A 299 11.47 -8.92 21.67
N ALA A 300 11.39 -8.32 22.86
CA ALA A 300 11.29 -6.88 23.05
C ALA A 300 12.69 -6.25 23.17
N ILE A 301 12.94 -5.14 22.47
CA ILE A 301 14.25 -4.48 22.47
C ILE A 301 14.36 -3.66 23.75
N ALA A 302 15.34 -3.96 24.61
CA ALA A 302 15.52 -3.18 25.83
C ALA A 302 16.02 -1.77 25.51
N ARG A 303 15.49 -0.77 26.22
CA ARG A 303 15.96 0.63 26.09
C ARG A 303 17.47 0.77 26.36
N SER A 304 18.03 -0.06 27.24
CA SER A 304 19.47 -0.04 27.52
C SER A 304 20.29 -0.51 26.31
N SER A 305 19.79 -1.49 25.55
CA SER A 305 20.41 -1.97 24.31
C SER A 305 20.40 -0.89 23.22
N MET A 306 19.28 -0.18 23.08
CA MET A 306 19.18 1.00 22.21
C MET A 306 20.21 2.08 22.58
N GLN A 307 20.29 2.44 23.87
CA GLN A 307 21.24 3.47 24.34
C GLN A 307 22.70 3.06 24.14
N ARG A 308 23.04 1.77 24.32
CA ARG A 308 24.38 1.24 24.05
C ARG A 308 24.75 1.30 22.58
N VAL A 309 23.82 0.97 21.69
CA VAL A 309 24.02 1.06 20.23
C VAL A 309 24.27 2.51 19.80
N ILE A 310 23.45 3.44 20.27
CA ILE A 310 23.61 4.88 20.01
C ILE A 310 24.97 5.37 20.52
N GLY A 311 25.31 5.08 21.78
CA GLY A 311 26.57 5.52 22.39
C GLY A 311 27.83 4.89 21.79
N ALA A 312 27.71 3.71 21.17
CA ALA A 312 28.82 3.03 20.50
C ALA A 312 28.90 3.33 19.00
N GLY A 313 27.95 4.09 18.43
CA GLY A 313 27.91 4.42 16.99
C GLY A 313 27.77 3.19 16.09
N ILE A 314 27.06 2.14 16.53
CA ILE A 314 26.86 0.93 15.70
C ILE A 314 25.69 1.19 14.77
N MET A 315 25.93 1.22 13.46
CA MET A 315 24.96 1.64 12.46
C MET A 315 24.72 0.55 11.42
N ALA A 316 23.52 0.55 10.84
CA ALA A 316 23.27 -0.13 9.56
C ALA A 316 23.14 0.94 8.48
N LEU A 317 23.91 0.82 7.40
CA LEU A 317 23.83 1.71 6.24
C LEU A 317 23.03 1.02 5.12
N PRO A 318 22.17 1.76 4.38
CA PRO A 318 21.34 1.19 3.33
C PRO A 318 22.17 0.70 2.12
N SER A 319 21.67 -0.23 1.30
CA SER A 319 20.33 -0.85 1.37
C SER A 319 20.38 -2.37 1.57
N PHE A 320 19.51 -2.91 2.44
CA PHE A 320 19.40 -4.36 2.70
C PHE A 320 18.35 -5.06 1.82
N ALA A 321 17.67 -4.33 0.95
CA ALA A 321 16.67 -4.84 0.02
C ALA A 321 16.59 -3.96 -1.25
N PRO A 322 16.06 -4.47 -2.37
CA PRO A 322 15.83 -3.65 -3.56
C PRO A 322 14.80 -2.53 -3.33
N GLY A 323 14.97 -1.40 -4.04
CA GLY A 323 14.10 -0.22 -3.93
C GLY A 323 14.54 0.74 -2.82
N GLY A 324 13.70 1.75 -2.55
CA GLY A 324 13.96 2.74 -1.51
C GLY A 324 14.59 4.06 -1.97
N PRO A 325 14.67 5.06 -1.06
CA PRO A 325 15.21 6.39 -1.34
C PRO A 325 16.74 6.44 -1.47
N MET A 326 17.41 5.32 -1.19
CA MET A 326 18.86 5.18 -1.17
C MET A 326 19.29 3.90 -1.94
N PRO A 327 19.06 3.84 -3.26
CA PRO A 327 19.42 2.66 -4.05
C PRO A 327 20.93 2.59 -4.33
N GLY A 328 21.38 1.45 -4.85
CA GLY A 328 22.68 1.32 -5.51
C GLY A 328 23.85 0.80 -4.67
N HIS A 329 23.68 0.66 -3.36
CA HIS A 329 24.75 0.15 -2.47
C HIS A 329 24.25 -1.03 -1.61
N PRO A 330 25.05 -2.11 -1.46
CA PRO A 330 24.70 -3.19 -0.56
C PRO A 330 24.80 -2.72 0.90
N GLY A 331 23.81 -3.08 1.69
CA GLY A 331 23.73 -2.70 3.10
C GLY A 331 24.87 -3.30 3.93
N GLU A 332 25.33 -2.52 4.92
CA GLU A 332 26.49 -2.86 5.76
C GLU A 332 26.23 -2.47 7.22
N LEU A 333 26.80 -3.23 8.15
CA LEU A 333 26.92 -2.83 9.56
C LEU A 333 28.26 -2.14 9.80
N VAL A 334 28.22 -0.90 10.32
CA VAL A 334 29.39 -0.09 10.65
C VAL A 334 29.56 0.04 12.16
N GLY A 335 30.81 0.13 12.62
CA GLY A 335 31.17 0.17 14.03
C GLY A 335 31.61 -1.19 14.55
N ARG A 336 31.62 -1.37 15.88
CA ARG A 336 31.92 -2.68 16.47
C ARG A 336 30.80 -3.68 16.19
N ALA A 337 31.12 -4.97 16.17
CA ALA A 337 30.10 -6.02 16.03
C ALA A 337 29.05 -5.94 17.16
N PRO A 338 27.74 -5.89 16.84
CA PRO A 338 26.68 -5.94 17.83
C PRO A 338 26.43 -7.38 18.30
N ASN A 339 26.02 -7.54 19.57
CA ASN A 339 25.42 -8.80 20.01
C ASN A 339 24.00 -9.00 19.43
N ALA A 340 23.36 -10.15 19.67
CA ALA A 340 22.07 -10.48 19.07
C ALA A 340 20.95 -9.45 19.37
N GLU A 341 20.88 -8.93 20.59
CA GLU A 341 19.87 -7.94 20.98
C GLU A 341 20.21 -6.54 20.44
N GLU A 342 21.49 -6.15 20.51
CA GLU A 342 21.99 -4.90 19.90
C GLU A 342 21.70 -4.88 18.40
N ARG A 343 21.75 -6.03 17.73
CA ARG A 343 21.46 -6.15 16.30
C ARG A 343 19.99 -5.80 15.99
N ALA A 344 19.05 -6.17 16.86
CA ALA A 344 17.65 -5.76 16.73
C ALA A 344 17.45 -4.25 17.03
N ALA A 345 18.21 -3.69 17.99
CA ALA A 345 18.20 -2.26 18.24
C ALA A 345 18.76 -1.46 17.05
N VAL A 346 19.86 -1.91 16.43
CA VAL A 346 20.41 -1.34 15.19
C VAL A 346 19.36 -1.39 14.08
N ALA A 347 18.66 -2.52 13.91
CA ALA A 347 17.60 -2.67 12.91
C ALA A 347 16.46 -1.65 13.10
N LEU A 348 16.03 -1.41 14.34
CA LEU A 348 14.95 -0.46 14.61
C LEU A 348 15.41 1.01 14.42
N LEU A 349 16.63 1.34 14.84
CA LEU A 349 17.22 2.66 14.58
C LEU A 349 17.35 2.91 13.09
N TYR A 350 17.80 1.92 12.32
CA TYR A 350 17.89 2.00 10.88
C TYR A 350 16.53 2.34 10.25
N VAL A 351 15.47 1.62 10.61
CA VAL A 351 14.11 1.92 10.12
C VAL A 351 13.68 3.33 10.52
N ALA A 352 13.95 3.76 11.76
CA ALA A 352 13.64 5.12 12.21
C ALA A 352 14.37 6.18 11.38
N LEU A 353 15.65 5.98 11.07
CA LEU A 353 16.46 6.90 10.26
C LEU A 353 16.02 6.94 8.80
N MET A 354 15.65 5.79 8.23
CA MET A 354 15.09 5.73 6.87
C MET A 354 13.72 6.41 6.79
N VAL A 355 12.86 6.25 7.80
CA VAL A 355 11.57 6.98 7.88
C VAL A 355 11.80 8.48 8.03
N ASP A 356 12.71 8.90 8.92
CA ASP A 356 13.07 10.30 9.12
C ASP A 356 13.58 10.96 7.83
N LEU A 357 14.43 10.25 7.05
CA LEU A 357 14.84 10.69 5.72
C LEU A 357 13.63 10.78 4.76
N CYS A 358 12.78 9.76 4.71
CA CYS A 358 11.61 9.75 3.83
C CYS A 358 10.69 10.94 4.11
N LEU A 359 10.49 11.26 5.39
CA LEU A 359 9.69 12.40 5.81
C LEU A 359 10.31 13.74 5.39
N ASP A 360 11.64 13.87 5.39
CA ASP A 360 12.33 15.05 4.84
C ASP A 360 12.17 15.14 3.32
N LEU A 361 12.40 14.04 2.59
CA LEU A 361 12.32 14.01 1.13
C LEU A 361 10.92 14.29 0.61
N ILE A 362 9.90 13.84 1.34
CA ILE A 362 8.50 14.12 1.02
C ILE A 362 7.97 15.39 1.68
N GLN A 363 8.86 16.25 2.20
CA GLN A 363 8.54 17.57 2.77
C GLN A 363 7.42 17.54 3.82
N SER A 364 7.36 16.46 4.62
CA SER A 364 6.36 16.29 5.67
C SER A 364 6.64 17.19 6.86
N ASN A 365 5.72 18.13 7.13
CA ASN A 365 5.73 19.01 8.29
C ASN A 365 4.46 18.88 9.16
N ASP A 366 3.46 18.15 8.67
CA ASP A 366 2.16 17.97 9.34
C ASP A 366 2.21 16.90 10.43
N THR A 367 1.06 16.62 11.06
CA THR A 367 0.99 15.51 12.03
C THR A 367 1.27 14.18 11.34
N VAL A 368 2.17 13.38 11.90
CA VAL A 368 2.52 12.05 11.37
C VAL A 368 1.76 10.97 12.13
N ILE A 369 0.99 10.16 11.41
CA ILE A 369 0.35 8.96 11.95
C ILE A 369 1.20 7.75 11.57
N LEU A 370 1.74 7.05 12.58
CA LEU A 370 2.48 5.81 12.38
C LEU A 370 1.57 4.61 12.63
N ASP A 371 1.40 3.79 11.60
CA ASP A 371 0.60 2.56 11.62
C ASP A 371 1.46 1.35 11.22
N GLY A 372 1.03 0.15 11.58
CA GLY A 372 1.66 -1.11 11.17
C GLY A 372 2.57 -1.77 12.21
N GLY A 373 3.00 -2.98 11.87
CA GLY A 373 3.58 -3.95 12.80
C GLY A 373 4.99 -3.60 13.30
N LEU A 374 5.79 -2.83 12.56
CA LEU A 374 7.14 -2.45 13.04
C LEU A 374 7.09 -1.49 14.23
N ASN A 375 5.99 -0.77 14.38
CA ASN A 375 5.76 0.12 15.52
C ASN A 375 5.04 -0.57 16.70
N SER A 376 4.99 -1.91 16.71
CA SER A 376 4.45 -2.67 17.84
C SER A 376 5.17 -2.27 19.14
N GLY A 377 4.42 -1.75 20.11
CA GLY A 377 4.96 -1.22 21.38
C GLY A 377 5.39 0.25 21.34
N GLY A 378 5.14 0.97 20.24
CA GLY A 378 5.27 2.43 20.14
C GLY A 378 6.70 2.99 20.11
N LEU A 379 7.72 2.12 20.15
CA LEU A 379 9.11 2.56 20.25
C LEU A 379 9.57 3.30 18.98
N LEU A 380 9.19 2.81 17.79
CA LEU A 380 9.54 3.46 16.52
C LEU A 380 8.98 4.89 16.44
N ALA A 381 7.70 5.07 16.75
CA ALA A 381 7.10 6.40 16.76
C ALA A 381 7.74 7.31 17.82
N SER A 382 8.10 6.77 19.00
CA SER A 382 8.77 7.56 20.04
C SER A 382 10.19 8.00 19.65
N LEU A 383 10.91 7.22 18.84
CA LEU A 383 12.21 7.59 18.28
C LEU A 383 12.05 8.73 17.27
N LEU A 384 11.10 8.61 16.35
CA LEU A 384 10.80 9.63 15.35
C LEU A 384 10.35 10.95 15.98
N ALA A 385 9.47 10.89 16.98
CA ALA A 385 9.05 12.07 17.76
C ALA A 385 10.22 12.74 18.49
N GLN A 386 11.26 11.99 18.88
CA GLN A 386 12.49 12.58 19.44
C GLN A 386 13.36 13.21 18.34
N LEU A 387 13.45 12.59 17.16
CA LEU A 387 14.24 13.10 16.02
C LEU A 387 13.63 14.38 15.40
N ARG A 388 12.31 14.54 15.50
CA ARG A 388 11.55 15.65 14.91
C ARG A 388 10.72 16.40 15.97
N PRO A 389 11.35 17.12 16.92
CA PRO A 389 10.67 17.74 18.07
C PRO A 389 9.66 18.84 17.70
N GLY A 390 9.70 19.36 16.47
CA GLY A 390 8.76 20.35 15.96
C GLY A 390 7.50 19.76 15.30
N GLN A 391 7.39 18.43 15.22
CA GLN A 391 6.31 17.74 14.51
C GLN A 391 5.55 16.80 15.46
N ALA A 392 4.23 16.78 15.36
CA ALA A 392 3.39 15.89 16.14
C ALA A 392 3.41 14.47 15.57
N PHE A 393 3.45 13.47 16.46
CA PHE A 393 3.34 12.06 16.10
C PHE A 393 2.15 11.42 16.81
N MET A 394 1.44 10.57 16.08
CA MET A 394 0.32 9.78 16.56
C MET A 394 0.50 8.31 16.18
N GLN A 395 -0.06 7.43 17.01
CA GLN A 395 -0.09 5.99 16.83
C GLN A 395 -1.44 5.61 16.20
N GLY A 396 -1.40 4.87 15.09
CA GLY A 396 -2.59 4.28 14.47
C GLY A 396 -3.40 3.46 15.47
N ALA A 397 -4.73 3.55 15.39
CA ALA A 397 -5.64 2.95 16.37
C ALA A 397 -5.88 1.45 16.16
N THR A 398 -5.74 0.98 14.93
CA THR A 398 -6.05 -0.40 14.53
C THR A 398 -4.97 -0.95 13.61
N LEU A 399 -4.66 -2.23 13.75
CA LEU A 399 -3.78 -2.94 12.81
C LEU A 399 -4.48 -3.31 11.51
N GLU A 400 -5.82 -3.14 11.44
CA GLU A 400 -6.66 -3.48 10.29
C GLU A 400 -7.17 -2.20 9.59
N GLY A 401 -6.25 -1.25 9.36
CA GLY A 401 -6.55 0.07 8.79
C GLY A 401 -7.25 0.00 7.42
N SER A 402 -6.81 -0.90 6.54
CA SER A 402 -7.40 -1.09 5.21
C SER A 402 -8.87 -1.51 5.30
N ALA A 403 -9.18 -2.55 6.08
CA ALA A 403 -10.54 -3.04 6.25
C ALA A 403 -11.43 -2.01 6.98
N THR A 404 -10.88 -1.30 7.97
CA THR A 404 -11.58 -0.25 8.71
C THR A 404 -11.97 0.92 7.79
N GLY A 405 -11.05 1.34 6.91
CA GLY A 405 -11.31 2.40 5.93
C GLY A 405 -12.31 2.00 4.86
N ALA A 406 -12.25 0.75 4.39
CA ALA A 406 -13.20 0.20 3.45
C ALA A 406 -14.62 0.14 4.05
N ALA A 407 -14.73 -0.31 5.31
CA ALA A 407 -16.00 -0.25 6.04
C ALA A 407 -16.51 1.20 6.13
N ALA A 408 -15.67 2.15 6.56
CA ALA A 408 -16.04 3.56 6.66
C ALA A 408 -16.64 4.11 5.35
N LEU A 409 -16.01 3.82 4.21
CA LEU A 409 -16.50 4.22 2.88
C LEU A 409 -17.89 3.64 2.56
N ALA A 410 -18.13 2.37 2.90
CA ALA A 410 -19.41 1.71 2.68
C ALA A 410 -20.52 2.26 3.58
N PHE A 411 -20.23 2.62 4.83
CA PHE A 411 -21.19 3.28 5.72
C PHE A 411 -21.51 4.71 5.25
N GLU A 412 -20.48 5.47 4.87
CA GLU A 412 -20.63 6.85 4.39
C GLU A 412 -21.50 6.95 3.14
N SER A 413 -21.34 6.02 2.19
CA SER A 413 -22.08 6.06 0.92
C SER A 413 -23.59 5.83 1.07
N VAL A 414 -24.02 5.22 2.17
CA VAL A 414 -25.44 5.05 2.52
C VAL A 414 -25.89 6.03 3.61
N GLY A 415 -25.11 7.09 3.87
CA GLY A 415 -25.46 8.15 4.82
C GLY A 415 -25.45 7.71 6.28
N ARG A 416 -24.65 6.70 6.64
CA ARG A 416 -24.53 6.20 8.02
C ARG A 416 -23.17 6.55 8.59
N GLU A 417 -23.16 6.92 9.87
CA GLU A 417 -21.93 7.11 10.61
C GLU A 417 -21.21 5.78 10.87
N PHE A 418 -19.88 5.83 10.96
CA PHE A 418 -19.02 4.72 11.31
C PHE A 418 -18.02 5.22 12.36
N ALA A 419 -18.09 4.67 13.58
CA ALA A 419 -17.21 5.10 14.67
C ALA A 419 -15.86 4.38 14.59
N ALA A 420 -14.89 4.97 13.88
CA ALA A 420 -13.52 4.46 13.86
C ALA A 420 -12.74 4.99 15.07
N GLU A 421 -11.97 4.12 15.74
CA GLU A 421 -11.09 4.55 16.83
C GLU A 421 -10.06 5.58 16.33
N ALA A 422 -9.88 6.65 17.09
CA ALA A 422 -8.98 7.73 16.74
C ALA A 422 -7.52 7.36 17.10
N PRO A 423 -6.53 7.78 16.29
CA PRO A 423 -5.14 7.56 16.64
C PRO A 423 -4.77 8.28 17.95
N GLY A 424 -3.83 7.70 18.71
CA GLY A 424 -3.39 8.23 20.01
C GLY A 424 -2.10 9.04 19.93
N PRO A 425 -1.88 10.06 20.77
CA PRO A 425 -0.65 10.85 20.75
C PRO A 425 0.57 10.02 21.16
N VAL A 426 1.72 10.28 20.53
CA VAL A 426 2.99 9.61 20.84
C VAL A 426 3.88 10.54 21.65
N ARG A 427 4.43 10.02 22.76
CA ARG A 427 5.45 10.73 23.53
C ARG A 427 6.84 10.45 22.97
N ALA A 428 7.61 11.51 22.75
CA ALA A 428 9.02 11.39 22.38
C ALA A 428 9.81 10.54 23.38
N SER A 429 10.71 9.72 22.85
CA SER A 429 11.73 9.04 23.65
C SER A 429 12.77 10.04 24.17
N ASN A 430 13.72 9.56 24.97
CA ASN A 430 14.71 10.38 25.67
C ASN A 430 16.12 9.77 25.60
N PHE A 431 16.47 9.17 24.46
CA PHE A 431 17.80 8.60 24.27
C PHE A 431 18.85 9.69 24.11
N THR A 432 19.95 9.59 24.86
CA THR A 432 21.05 10.57 24.75
C THR A 432 21.82 10.32 23.47
N GLY A 433 22.08 11.39 22.70
CA GLY A 433 22.89 11.34 21.47
C GLY A 433 22.15 10.91 20.20
N LEU A 434 20.82 10.73 20.23
CA LEU A 434 20.06 10.23 19.08
C LEU A 434 20.15 11.16 17.85
N SER A 435 20.10 12.48 18.03
CA SER A 435 20.25 13.44 16.91
C SER A 435 21.64 13.39 16.29
N SER A 436 22.70 13.34 17.10
CA SER A 436 24.07 13.18 16.59
C SER A 436 24.25 11.85 15.86
N TYR A 437 23.67 10.76 16.38
CA TYR A 437 23.68 9.46 15.71
C TYR A 437 22.99 9.50 14.33
N ARG A 438 21.88 10.24 14.18
CA ARG A 438 21.25 10.49 12.87
C ARG A 438 22.19 11.26 11.96
N ASP A 439 22.79 12.34 12.45
CA ASP A 439 23.62 13.23 11.64
C ASP A 439 24.87 12.49 11.13
N ASP A 440 25.51 11.68 11.99
CA ASP A 440 26.62 10.79 11.63
C ASP A 440 26.21 9.74 10.59
N TRP A 441 25.03 9.13 10.76
CA TRP A 441 24.48 8.17 9.80
C TRP A 441 24.25 8.81 8.42
N ARG A 442 23.69 10.03 8.38
CA ARG A 442 23.50 10.79 7.13
C ARG A 442 24.84 11.16 6.50
N GLY A 443 25.83 11.55 7.29
CA GLY A 443 27.20 11.84 6.82
C GLY A 443 27.84 10.62 6.15
N LEU A 444 27.81 9.46 6.82
CA LEU A 444 28.34 8.20 6.27
C LEU A 444 27.62 7.76 5.00
N ALA A 445 26.30 7.95 4.93
CA ALA A 445 25.53 7.66 3.72
C ALA A 445 25.91 8.63 2.58
N ALA A 446 26.09 9.92 2.86
CA ALA A 446 26.49 10.91 1.85
C ALA A 446 27.91 10.67 1.31
N ASP A 447 28.89 10.39 2.18
CA ASP A 447 30.29 10.13 1.79
C ASP A 447 30.43 8.94 0.85
N ARG A 448 29.51 7.98 0.94
CA ARG A 448 29.45 6.80 0.07
C ARG A 448 28.66 7.03 -1.23
N GLY A 449 28.26 8.28 -1.51
CA GLY A 449 27.44 8.63 -2.67
C GLY A 449 25.99 8.14 -2.59
N ILE A 450 25.52 7.79 -1.39
CA ILE A 450 24.17 7.25 -1.16
C ILE A 450 23.14 8.37 -0.96
N ILE A 451 23.57 9.52 -0.41
CA ILE A 451 22.78 10.75 -0.35
C ILE A 451 23.46 11.78 -1.26
N ALA A 452 22.81 12.19 -2.35
CA ALA A 452 23.23 13.39 -3.07
C ALA A 452 23.26 14.56 -2.07
N ALA A 453 24.44 15.16 -1.87
CA ALA A 453 24.62 16.23 -0.91
C ALA A 453 23.59 17.35 -1.16
N ALA A 454 22.77 17.65 -0.15
CA ALA A 454 21.89 18.79 -0.21
C ALA A 454 22.73 20.07 -0.21
N GLY A 455 22.86 20.72 -1.38
CA GLY A 455 23.33 22.10 -1.45
C GLY A 455 24.23 22.43 -2.64
N GLY A 456 23.73 23.29 -3.51
CA GLY A 456 24.53 23.99 -4.51
C GLY A 456 23.69 24.66 -5.59
N SER A 457 22.92 25.70 -5.22
CA SER A 457 22.35 26.62 -6.20
C SER A 457 23.44 27.14 -7.15
N ARG A 458 23.27 26.90 -8.46
CA ARG A 458 23.60 27.86 -9.52
C ARG A 458 22.62 27.71 -10.67
#